data_AF-A0AAJ4R829-F1
#
_entry.id   AF-A0AAJ4R829-F1
#
_cell.length_a   1.000
_cell.length_b   1.000
_cell.length_c   1.000
_cell.angle_alpha   90.00
_cell.angle_beta   90.00
_cell.angle_gamma   90.00
#
_symmetry.space_group_name_H-M   'P 1'
#
loop_
_entity.id
_entity.type
_entity.pdbx_description
1 polymer ?
#
loop_
_entity_poly.entity_id
_entity_poly.type
_entity_poly.pdbx_seq_one_letter_code
_entity_poly.pdbx_strand_id
1 'polypeptide(L)' 'MQHNDGGFDDEAPGDDVLQVLEQSDGVTARGIAGAIGIGTEEAKERLRRLQDAGEVEQDADGTWVVPEIAGADDPYAF' A
#
# COMPACT_ATOMS: atom_id res chain seq x y z
N MET A 1 -0.90 -36.33 8.55
CA MET A 1 -0.14 -35.62 7.50
C MET A 1 -1.13 -34.66 6.88
N GLN A 2 -1.36 -33.49 7.49
CA GLN A 2 -0.67 -32.20 7.22
C GLN A 2 -0.60 -31.88 5.73
N HIS A 3 -1.46 -30.96 5.29
CA HIS A 3 -1.22 -29.85 4.35
C HIS A 3 -2.48 -28.96 4.52
N ASN A 4 -2.49 -28.05 5.50
CA ASN A 4 -2.27 -26.62 5.28
C ASN A 4 -3.06 -26.09 4.07
N ASP A 5 -4.39 -26.05 4.17
CA ASP A 5 -5.18 -24.99 3.54
C ASP A 5 -4.86 -23.73 4.32
N GLY A 6 -3.75 -23.09 3.94
CA GLY A 6 -3.36 -21.79 4.46
C GLY A 6 -4.53 -20.85 4.28
N GLY A 7 -4.89 -20.16 5.36
CA GLY A 7 -5.75 -19.00 5.29
C GLY A 7 -5.22 -18.11 4.18
N PHE A 8 -5.98 -18.05 3.09
CA PHE A 8 -6.21 -16.76 2.49
C PHE A 8 -7.07 -16.06 3.52
N ASP A 9 -6.39 -15.47 4.51
CA ASP A 9 -6.99 -14.45 5.34
C ASP A 9 -7.75 -13.53 4.38
N ASP A 10 -8.90 -13.06 4.83
CA ASP A 10 -9.66 -11.97 4.22
C ASP A 10 -8.82 -10.67 4.37
N GLU A 11 -7.54 -10.75 3.99
CA GLU A 11 -6.58 -9.66 3.93
C GLU A 11 -7.18 -8.72 2.91
N ALA A 12 -7.68 -7.59 3.42
CA ALA A 12 -8.42 -6.65 2.61
C ALA A 12 -7.60 -6.40 1.34
N PRO A 13 -8.19 -6.42 0.14
CA PRO A 13 -7.45 -6.37 -1.12
C PRO A 13 -6.60 -5.09 -1.33
N GLY A 14 -6.41 -4.23 -0.32
CA GLY A 14 -5.44 -3.15 -0.28
C GLY A 14 -4.21 -3.39 0.60
N ASP A 15 -4.20 -4.42 1.46
CA ASP A 15 -3.15 -4.65 2.46
C ASP A 15 -1.78 -4.96 1.81
N ASP A 16 -1.78 -5.81 0.78
CA ASP A 16 -0.56 -6.13 0.01
C ASP A 16 0.07 -4.88 -0.65
N VAL A 17 -0.78 -3.93 -1.09
CA VAL A 17 -0.32 -2.68 -1.71
C VAL A 17 0.29 -1.75 -0.67
N LEU A 18 -0.36 -1.64 0.49
CA LEU A 18 0.11 -0.84 1.62
C LEU A 18 1.43 -1.40 2.15
N GLN A 19 1.54 -2.71 2.31
CA GLN A 19 2.74 -3.39 2.78
C GLN A 19 3.96 -3.16 1.86
N VAL A 20 3.77 -3.09 0.54
CA VAL A 20 4.85 -2.74 -0.41
C VAL A 20 5.24 -1.27 -0.30
N LEU A 21 4.27 -0.39 -0.10
CA LEU A 21 4.48 1.04 0.10
C LEU A 21 5.21 1.33 1.42
N GLU A 22 4.88 0.67 2.52
CA GLU A 22 5.56 0.85 3.80
C GLU A 22 7.01 0.38 3.77
N GLN A 23 7.32 -0.62 2.94
CA GLN A 23 8.69 -1.12 2.76
C GLN A 23 9.51 -0.30 1.75
N SER A 24 8.91 0.71 1.11
CA SER A 24 9.52 1.50 0.04
C SER A 24 9.40 3.00 0.31
N ASP A 25 10.48 3.77 0.16
CA ASP A 25 10.45 5.24 0.15
C ASP A 25 9.82 5.77 -1.16
N GLY A 26 8.54 5.47 -1.37
CA GLY A 26 7.78 5.80 -2.57
C GLY A 26 7.93 4.78 -3.70
N VAL A 27 6.80 4.33 -4.24
CA VAL A 27 6.78 3.39 -5.37
C VAL A 27 5.69 3.76 -6.39
N THR A 28 5.93 3.47 -7.67
CA THR A 28 4.91 3.69 -8.72
C THR A 28 3.86 2.59 -8.71
N ALA A 29 2.66 2.87 -9.22
CA ALA A 29 1.62 1.84 -9.38
C ALA A 29 2.09 0.63 -10.21
N ARG A 30 3.01 0.84 -11.16
CA ARG A 30 3.64 -0.24 -11.94
C ARG A 30 4.60 -1.08 -11.09
N GLY A 31 5.36 -0.44 -10.19
CA GLY A 31 6.25 -1.12 -9.25
C GLY A 31 5.48 -2.00 -8.28
N ILE A 32 4.40 -1.46 -7.70
CA ILE A 32 3.47 -2.21 -6.84
C ILE A 32 2.90 -3.40 -7.61
N ALA A 33 2.35 -3.17 -8.81
CA ALA A 33 1.77 -4.23 -9.62
C ALA A 33 2.76 -5.38 -9.89
N GLY A 34 4.02 -5.05 -10.17
CA GLY A 34 5.09 -6.03 -10.36
C GLY A 34 5.49 -6.77 -9.08
N ALA A 35 5.46 -6.10 -7.92
CA ALA A 35 5.84 -6.67 -6.65
C ALA A 35 4.86 -7.75 -6.16
N ILE A 36 3.56 -7.51 -6.35
CA ILE A 36 2.49 -8.41 -5.86
C ILE A 36 1.83 -9.23 -6.98
N GLY A 37 2.31 -9.09 -8.22
CA GLY A 37 1.87 -9.91 -9.36
C GLY A 37 0.47 -9.59 -9.89
N ILE A 38 0.00 -8.34 -9.71
CA ILE A 38 -1.32 -7.88 -10.18
C ILE A 38 -1.21 -6.99 -11.43
N GLY A 39 -2.36 -6.64 -12.03
CA GLY A 39 -2.40 -5.68 -13.13
C GLY A 39 -2.17 -4.23 -12.65
N THR A 40 -1.48 -3.42 -13.47
CA THR A 40 -1.25 -1.99 -13.15
C THR A 40 -2.54 -1.19 -12.93
N GLU A 41 -3.59 -1.47 -13.69
CA GLU A 41 -4.88 -0.79 -13.53
C GLU A 41 -5.58 -1.20 -12.22
N GLU A 42 -5.43 -2.47 -11.82
CA GLU A 42 -5.95 -2.97 -10.55
C GLU A 42 -5.19 -2.37 -9.36
N ALA A 43 -3.85 -2.23 -9.48
CA ALA A 43 -3.03 -1.53 -8.49
C ALA A 43 -3.47 -0.07 -8.33
N LYS A 44 -3.72 0.64 -9.43
CA LYS A 44 -4.24 2.03 -9.38
C LYS A 44 -5.61 2.11 -8.72
N GLU A 45 -6.52 1.18 -9.00
CA GLU A 45 -7.85 1.19 -8.39
C GLU A 45 -7.75 1.00 -6.87
N ARG A 46 -6.90 0.08 -6.41
CA ARG A 46 -6.63 -0.15 -4.99
C ARG A 46 -5.99 1.08 -4.32
N LEU A 47 -4.96 1.64 -4.93
CA LEU A 47 -4.29 2.87 -4.46
C LEU A 47 -5.27 4.03 -4.34
N ARG A 48 -6.20 4.15 -5.27
CA ARG A 48 -7.22 5.20 -5.23
C ARG A 48 -8.19 5.02 -4.07
N ARG A 49 -8.60 3.78 -3.74
CA ARG A 49 -9.42 3.53 -2.56
C ARG A 49 -8.68 3.87 -1.26
N LEU A 50 -7.40 3.52 -1.16
CA LEU A 50 -6.54 3.88 -0.04
C LEU A 50 -6.35 5.40 0.06
N GLN A 51 -6.26 6.09 -1.07
CA GLN A 51 -6.18 7.55 -1.12
C GLN A 51 -7.47 8.21 -0.66
N ASP A 52 -8.64 7.71 -1.11
CA ASP A 52 -9.95 8.15 -0.64
C ASP A 52 -10.14 7.91 0.87
N ALA A 53 -9.48 6.87 1.42
CA ALA A 53 -9.43 6.60 2.86
C ALA A 53 -8.39 7.46 3.62
N GLY A 54 -7.50 8.16 2.91
CA GLY A 54 -6.42 8.97 3.50
C GLY A 54 -5.19 8.16 3.94
N GLU A 55 -5.07 6.90 3.53
CA GLU A 55 -3.99 5.98 3.92
C GLU A 55 -2.75 6.11 3.03
N VAL A 56 -2.91 6.62 1.81
CA VAL A 56 -1.80 6.85 0.86
C VAL A 56 -1.99 8.18 0.13
N GLU A 57 -0.89 8.78 -0.29
CA GLU A 57 -0.88 9.98 -1.13
C GLU A 57 -0.11 9.71 -2.43
N GLN A 58 -0.53 10.40 -3.49
CA GLN A 58 0.23 10.43 -4.74
C GLN A 58 1.05 11.72 -4.80
N ASP A 59 2.36 11.57 -4.90
CA ASP A 59 3.30 12.66 -5.10
C ASP A 59 3.20 13.25 -6.52
N ALA A 60 3.71 14.46 -6.72
CA ALA A 60 3.71 15.16 -8.00
C ALA A 60 4.46 14.40 -9.11
N ASP A 61 5.45 13.59 -8.75
CA ASP A 61 6.19 12.74 -9.68
C ASP A 61 5.43 11.45 -10.09
N GLY A 62 4.20 11.25 -9.56
CA GLY A 62 3.35 10.08 -9.85
C GLY A 62 3.68 8.85 -9.00
N THR A 63 4.56 9.02 -8.01
CA THR A 63 4.93 8.05 -6.99
C THR A 63 3.84 8.00 -5.91
N TRP A 64 3.60 6.82 -5.36
CA TRP A 64 2.68 6.64 -4.23
C TRP A 64 3.50 6.48 -2.96
N VAL A 65 3.06 7.11 -1.88
CA VAL A 65 3.68 7.09 -0.56
C VAL A 65 2.60 6.89 0.50
N VAL A 66 2.95 6.28 1.62
CA VAL A 66 2.15 6.41 2.83
C VAL A 66 2.48 7.78 3.42
N PRO A 67 1.51 8.71 3.55
CA PRO A 67 1.77 9.98 4.19
C PRO A 67 2.27 9.70 5.60
N GLU A 68 3.37 10.31 5.99
CA GLU A 68 3.79 10.35 7.39
C GLU A 68 2.66 11.03 8.16
N ILE A 69 1.79 10.23 8.80
CA ILE A 69 0.78 10.78 9.69
C ILE A 69 1.56 11.46 10.80
N ALA A 70 1.54 12.78 10.83
CA ALA A 70 1.98 13.53 12.00
C ALA A 70 1.09 13.12 13.19
N GLY A 71 1.56 12.14 13.97
CA GLY A 71 0.87 11.55 15.12
C GLY A 71 0.56 10.08 14.89
N ALA A 72 1.39 9.15 15.37
CA ALA A 72 1.33 8.81 16.80
C ALA A 72 2.68 8.58 17.50
N ASP A 73 3.82 8.73 16.82
CA ASP A 73 5.16 8.54 17.42
C ASP A 73 6.16 9.66 17.07
N ASP A 74 5.68 10.87 16.77
CA ASP A 74 6.58 12.02 16.64
C ASP A 74 6.61 12.84 17.95
N PRO A 75 7.67 12.72 18.79
CA PRO A 75 7.80 13.50 20.03
C PRO A 75 8.11 14.98 19.79
N TYR A 76 8.15 15.44 18.53
CA TYR A 76 8.54 16.79 18.12
C TYR A 76 7.53 17.50 17.20
N ALA A 77 6.29 17.00 17.08
CA ALA A 77 5.21 17.78 16.48
C ALA A 77 4.86 18.97 17.39
N PHE A 78 5.37 20.16 17.06
CA PHE A 78 5.11 21.43 17.77
C PHE A 78 3.89 22.17 17.23
#